data_AF-A0A945CU43-F1
#
_entry.id   AF-A0A945CU43-F1
#
_cell.length_a   1.000
_cell.length_b   1.000
_cell.length_c   1.000
_cell.angle_alpha   90.00
_cell.angle_beta   90.00
_cell.angle_gamma   90.00
#
_symmetry.space_group_name_H-M   'P 1'
#
loop_
_entity.id
_entity.type
_entity.pdbx_description
1 polymer ?
#
loop_
_entity_poly.entity_id
_entity_poly.type
_entity_poly.pdbx_seq_one_letter_code
_entity_poly.pdbx_strand_id
1 'polypeptide(L)'
;MADSRGAESEGRVPTAEAALERLGLPADRRIADLTPEEMQAFRLLVGWEQGGPVVEYPTEAEREARQRREDWKGARAGRGVERPCLMIREENIEIFRANLKRDAATADWYERFVQLAEKVAELPLSLFEEIIPALGPWNVAGSFCPNCVGDKSDYTIHHPFWRWSPLEPERVQCPHCDIVYPQPDFPEEGRLELPRLGWTYTFYLSSRELAHPDWREGWDSSSFGGGPTHVSFSGEIRRCALSWALGQVEPLGVAYALSGEEKYARIVETILLRMAEVYSAYPVYSYRQEYSDADPAYAVEQVDALPTPFKRAAFHYTYTGAWKDQRELHGKGETTTTTSVYPNGEWGTSRLGREKASNGQLFLTLFKGYDLIKGALAADVRTRIERDFLLELYLDTRGLSQRVNNKTGPGAASRVAVGVFYNDSEELEAGLSQFREVMEGQFYEDGSWKETPIYGAKSLFEGMAEIPELLRGHVDLYAEPLYRNAFETYARVSTPLGTQPTLGDSPADYCLQAYLGDLARIRLGVEIPTGADI
;
A
#
# COMPACT_ATOMS: atom_id res chain seq x y z
N MET A 1 -10.49 17.20 22.03
CA MET A 1 -11.67 17.39 21.16
C MET A 1 -12.90 17.24 22.02
N ALA A 2 -13.63 18.34 22.23
CA ALA A 2 -14.81 18.39 23.08
C ALA A 2 -16.06 17.99 22.29
N ASP A 3 -16.69 16.95 22.80
CA ASP A 3 -18.09 16.54 22.74
C ASP A 3 -19.05 17.23 21.75
N SER A 4 -19.36 16.53 20.66
CA SER A 4 -20.55 16.75 19.82
C SER A 4 -21.45 15.50 19.76
N ARG A 5 -21.43 14.63 20.78
CA ARG A 5 -22.16 13.33 20.79
C ARG A 5 -23.66 13.44 21.15
N GLY A 6 -24.27 14.60 20.92
CA GLY A 6 -25.58 14.94 21.48
C GLY A 6 -26.81 14.66 20.60
N ALA A 7 -26.67 14.21 19.35
CA ALA A 7 -27.81 14.14 18.42
C ALA A 7 -27.92 12.86 17.54
N GLU A 8 -27.08 11.83 17.75
CA GLU A 8 -26.99 10.65 16.85
C GLU A 8 -27.48 9.32 17.46
N SER A 9 -28.47 9.33 18.37
CA SER A 9 -28.98 8.07 18.94
C SER A 9 -30.02 7.36 18.05
N GLU A 10 -30.60 8.04 17.06
CA GLU A 10 -31.54 7.43 16.12
C GLU A 10 -30.78 6.68 15.03
N GLY A 11 -30.74 5.35 15.08
CA GLY A 11 -30.12 4.54 14.03
C GLY A 11 -29.03 3.57 14.49
N ARG A 12 -28.42 3.81 15.67
CA ARG A 12 -27.36 2.93 16.16
C ARG A 12 -27.88 1.57 16.63
N VAL A 13 -27.14 0.51 16.32
CA VAL A 13 -27.44 -0.88 16.73
C VAL A 13 -26.18 -1.55 17.27
N PRO A 14 -26.29 -2.46 18.26
CA PRO A 14 -25.12 -2.97 18.98
C PRO A 14 -24.25 -3.93 18.15
N THR A 15 -24.83 -4.65 17.19
CA THR A 15 -24.13 -5.66 16.39
C THR A 15 -24.57 -5.65 14.93
N ALA A 16 -23.79 -6.33 14.08
CA ALA A 16 -24.14 -6.53 12.67
C ALA A 16 -25.44 -7.33 12.51
N GLU A 17 -25.65 -8.33 13.37
CA GLU A 17 -26.87 -9.16 13.39
C GLU A 17 -28.10 -8.31 13.72
N ALA A 18 -27.99 -7.43 14.72
CA ALA A 18 -29.07 -6.49 15.07
C ALA A 18 -29.40 -5.52 13.92
N ALA A 19 -28.42 -5.15 13.08
CA ALA A 19 -28.65 -4.37 11.88
C ALA A 19 -29.48 -5.13 10.84
N LEU A 20 -29.18 -6.42 10.64
CA LEU A 20 -29.93 -7.30 9.73
C LEU A 20 -31.35 -7.53 10.22
N GLU A 21 -31.51 -7.86 11.51
CA GLU A 21 -32.82 -8.07 12.14
C GLU A 21 -33.71 -6.83 12.02
N ARG A 22 -33.16 -5.64 12.26
CA ARG A 22 -33.91 -4.37 12.13
C ARG A 22 -34.40 -4.11 10.71
N LEU A 23 -33.67 -4.58 9.70
CA LEU A 23 -34.04 -4.43 8.30
C LEU A 23 -34.84 -5.62 7.75
N GLY A 24 -35.07 -6.67 8.56
CA GLY A 24 -35.73 -7.89 8.12
C GLY A 24 -34.93 -8.66 7.05
N LEU A 25 -33.60 -8.46 7.01
CA LEU A 25 -32.72 -9.15 6.06
C LEU A 25 -32.39 -10.56 6.58
N PRO A 26 -32.54 -11.62 5.76
CA PRO A 26 -32.13 -12.96 6.16
C PRO A 26 -30.61 -13.03 6.34
N ALA A 27 -30.15 -13.73 7.38
CA ALA A 27 -28.73 -14.02 7.59
C ALA A 27 -28.17 -14.95 6.49
N ASP A 28 -26.88 -14.80 6.17
CA ASP A 28 -26.12 -15.65 5.24
C ASP A 28 -26.72 -15.80 3.83
N ARG A 29 -27.62 -14.89 3.43
CA ARG A 29 -28.19 -14.87 2.09
C ARG A 29 -27.20 -14.20 1.14
N ARG A 30 -26.85 -14.87 0.03
CA ARG A 30 -26.01 -14.25 -1.01
C ARG A 30 -26.67 -12.98 -1.52
N ILE A 31 -25.91 -11.90 -1.66
CA ILE A 31 -26.47 -10.61 -2.10
C ILE A 31 -27.06 -10.71 -3.52
N ALA A 32 -26.47 -11.56 -4.37
CA ALA A 32 -26.98 -11.83 -5.71
C ALA A 32 -28.34 -12.56 -5.75
N ASP A 33 -28.76 -13.17 -4.64
CA ASP A 33 -30.01 -13.95 -4.52
C ASP A 33 -31.11 -13.21 -3.73
N LEU A 34 -30.92 -11.92 -3.44
CA LEU A 34 -31.93 -11.10 -2.75
C LEU A 34 -33.10 -10.79 -3.69
N THR A 35 -34.31 -10.83 -3.14
CA THR A 35 -35.52 -10.28 -3.77
C THR A 35 -35.41 -8.76 -3.92
N PRO A 36 -36.23 -8.12 -4.78
CA PRO A 36 -36.23 -6.66 -4.89
C PRO A 36 -36.46 -5.92 -3.56
N GLU A 37 -37.34 -6.45 -2.70
CA GLU A 37 -37.63 -5.89 -1.37
C GLU A 37 -36.42 -6.03 -0.43
N GLU A 38 -35.79 -7.20 -0.40
CA GLU A 38 -34.57 -7.43 0.37
C GLU A 38 -33.40 -6.58 -0.16
N MET A 39 -33.29 -6.38 -1.47
CA MET A 39 -32.28 -5.50 -2.05
C MET A 39 -32.47 -4.06 -1.57
N GLN A 40 -33.70 -3.54 -1.53
CA GLN A 40 -33.97 -2.21 -0.98
C GLN A 40 -33.51 -2.08 0.47
N ALA A 41 -33.76 -3.10 1.30
CA ALA A 41 -33.27 -3.16 2.67
C ALA A 41 -31.72 -3.22 2.73
N PHE A 42 -31.10 -3.99 1.85
CA PHE A 42 -29.64 -4.07 1.73
C PHE A 42 -29.01 -2.72 1.38
N ARG A 43 -29.63 -1.92 0.51
CA ARG A 43 -29.14 -0.57 0.17
C ARG A 43 -29.08 0.36 1.39
N LEU A 44 -30.02 0.22 2.32
CA LEU A 44 -29.99 0.92 3.62
C LEU A 44 -28.84 0.40 4.50
N LEU A 45 -28.62 -0.92 4.53
CA LEU A 45 -27.55 -1.55 5.32
C LEU A 45 -26.14 -1.05 4.95
N VAL A 46 -25.87 -0.91 3.64
CA VAL A 46 -24.55 -0.51 3.14
C VAL A 46 -24.38 1.00 2.97
N GLY A 47 -25.41 1.79 3.29
CA GLY A 47 -25.37 3.25 3.27
C GLY A 47 -25.54 3.88 1.87
N TRP A 48 -26.13 3.17 0.91
CA TRP A 48 -26.51 3.80 -0.37
C TRP A 48 -27.76 4.66 -0.24
N GLU A 49 -28.65 4.29 0.69
CA GLU A 49 -29.84 5.05 1.04
C GLU A 49 -29.75 5.53 2.48
N GLN A 50 -30.30 6.71 2.75
CA GLN A 50 -30.26 7.34 4.08
C GLN A 50 -31.21 6.64 5.08
N GLY A 51 -30.88 6.72 6.36
CA GLY A 51 -31.72 6.20 7.46
C GLY A 51 -31.55 4.70 7.77
N GLY A 52 -30.55 4.05 7.18
CA GLY A 52 -30.15 2.69 7.56
C GLY A 52 -29.53 2.60 8.97
N PRO A 53 -29.51 1.41 9.58
CA PRO A 53 -28.86 1.20 10.87
C PRO A 53 -27.33 1.35 10.76
N VAL A 54 -26.72 1.93 11.79
CA VAL A 54 -25.25 2.02 11.92
C VAL A 54 -24.80 1.19 13.10
N VAL A 55 -23.94 0.20 12.88
CA VAL A 55 -23.41 -0.61 13.98
C VAL A 55 -22.49 0.23 14.86
N GLU A 56 -22.62 0.11 16.16
CA GLU A 56 -21.80 0.84 17.13
C GLU A 56 -20.29 0.66 16.87
N TYR A 57 -19.52 1.73 17.15
CA TYR A 57 -18.07 1.74 17.01
C TYR A 57 -17.40 2.19 18.32
N PRO A 58 -16.37 1.47 18.80
CA PRO A 58 -15.97 0.13 18.35
C PRO A 58 -16.92 -0.96 18.88
N THR A 59 -17.01 -2.09 18.17
CA THR A 59 -17.54 -3.35 18.69
C THR A 59 -16.57 -3.99 19.68
N GLU A 60 -16.99 -5.04 20.39
CA GLU A 60 -16.09 -5.78 21.29
C GLU A 60 -14.93 -6.45 20.52
N ALA A 61 -15.21 -7.09 19.40
CA ALA A 61 -14.18 -7.72 18.56
C ALA A 61 -13.15 -6.70 18.05
N GLU A 62 -13.60 -5.49 17.70
CA GLU A 62 -12.69 -4.40 17.32
C GLU A 62 -11.83 -3.92 18.50
N ARG A 63 -12.41 -3.80 19.71
CA ARG A 63 -11.65 -3.46 20.93
C ARG A 63 -10.59 -4.51 21.23
N GLU A 64 -10.94 -5.79 21.16
CA GLU A 64 -10.01 -6.90 21.38
C GLU A 64 -8.88 -6.90 20.35
N ALA A 65 -9.18 -6.70 19.07
CA ALA A 65 -8.17 -6.61 18.01
C ALA A 65 -7.21 -5.44 18.24
N ARG A 66 -7.75 -4.26 18.57
CA ARG A 66 -6.94 -3.08 18.93
C ARG A 66 -6.04 -3.36 20.13
N GLN A 67 -6.58 -3.95 21.20
CA GLN A 67 -5.80 -4.26 22.40
C GLN A 67 -4.65 -5.24 22.10
N ARG A 68 -4.91 -6.33 21.36
CA ARG A 68 -3.86 -7.28 20.93
C ARG A 68 -2.72 -6.59 20.18
N ARG A 69 -3.05 -5.65 19.29
CA ARG A 69 -2.04 -4.85 18.57
C ARG A 69 -1.27 -3.94 19.51
N GLU A 70 -1.94 -3.18 20.37
CA GLU A 70 -1.26 -2.28 21.31
C GLU A 70 -0.32 -3.04 22.25
N ASP A 71 -0.71 -4.22 22.72
CA ASP A 71 0.14 -5.09 23.54
C ASP A 71 1.38 -5.56 22.77
N TRP A 72 1.19 -6.02 21.53
CA TRP A 72 2.30 -6.48 20.68
C TRP A 72 3.29 -5.34 20.37
N LYS A 73 2.78 -4.14 20.09
CA LYS A 73 3.60 -2.94 19.84
C LYS A 73 4.31 -2.45 21.09
N GLY A 74 3.61 -2.40 22.23
CA GLY A 74 4.17 -1.96 23.51
C GLY A 74 5.33 -2.84 24.01
N ALA A 75 5.35 -4.12 23.64
CA ALA A 75 6.45 -5.02 23.93
C ALA A 75 7.74 -4.72 23.14
N ARG A 76 7.65 -3.98 22.02
CA ARG A 76 8.76 -3.77 21.07
C ARG A 76 9.19 -2.32 20.91
N ALA A 77 8.25 -1.38 20.92
CA ALA A 77 8.53 0.03 20.66
C ALA A 77 9.63 0.59 21.57
N GLY A 78 10.61 1.26 20.97
CA GLY A 78 11.78 1.83 21.63
C GLY A 78 12.86 0.82 22.02
N ARG A 79 12.73 -0.46 21.66
CA ARG A 79 13.66 -1.55 22.02
C ARG A 79 14.44 -2.12 20.83
N GLY A 80 14.38 -1.44 19.68
CA GLY A 80 15.17 -1.80 18.51
C GLY A 80 16.67 -1.70 18.75
N VAL A 81 17.45 -2.39 17.93
CA VAL A 81 18.90 -2.26 17.87
C VAL A 81 19.27 -0.78 17.66
N GLU A 82 20.21 -0.25 18.45
CA GLU A 82 20.51 1.19 18.44
C GLU A 82 21.25 1.67 17.19
N ARG A 83 22.13 0.84 16.62
CA ARG A 83 22.89 1.17 15.42
C ARG A 83 22.11 0.77 14.15
N PRO A 84 22.37 1.40 12.99
CA PRO A 84 21.79 0.95 11.73
C PRO A 84 22.12 -0.53 11.47
N CYS A 85 21.09 -1.34 11.29
CA CYS A 85 21.23 -2.80 11.22
C CYS A 85 20.50 -3.43 10.03
N LEU A 86 19.74 -2.65 9.26
CA LEU A 86 19.02 -3.14 8.09
C LEU A 86 19.95 -3.17 6.86
N MET A 87 19.57 -2.47 5.78
CA MET A 87 20.27 -2.52 4.49
C MET A 87 21.60 -1.76 4.47
N ILE A 88 21.64 -0.57 5.08
CA ILE A 88 22.82 0.28 5.15
C ILE A 88 23.31 0.29 6.59
N ARG A 89 24.43 -0.40 6.82
CA ARG A 89 25.04 -0.57 8.15
C ARG A 89 26.24 0.35 8.34
N GLU A 90 26.75 0.43 9.56
CA GLU A 90 27.90 1.27 9.93
C GLU A 90 29.11 1.00 9.01
N GLU A 91 29.41 -0.28 8.71
CA GLU A 91 30.48 -0.65 7.80
C GLU A 91 30.28 -0.14 6.36
N ASN A 92 29.04 -0.08 5.88
CA ASN A 92 28.73 0.42 4.55
C ASN A 92 28.97 1.93 4.47
N ILE A 93 28.58 2.66 5.53
CA ILE A 93 28.77 4.12 5.63
C ILE A 93 30.27 4.45 5.68
N GLU A 94 31.05 3.70 6.45
CA GLU A 94 32.51 3.88 6.54
C GLU A 94 33.20 3.64 5.20
N ILE A 95 32.86 2.55 4.50
CA ILE A 95 33.38 2.25 3.16
C ILE A 95 33.03 3.38 2.18
N PHE A 96 31.79 3.86 2.20
CA PHE A 96 31.36 4.95 1.33
C PHE A 96 32.16 6.23 1.61
N ARG A 97 32.30 6.63 2.88
CA ARG A 97 33.08 7.83 3.27
C ARG A 97 34.56 7.71 2.90
N ALA A 98 35.13 6.51 2.94
CA ALA A 98 36.48 6.27 2.45
C ALA A 98 36.57 6.41 0.93
N ASN A 99 35.58 5.89 0.18
CA ASN A 99 35.50 6.01 -1.27
C ASN A 99 35.34 7.46 -1.72
N LEU A 100 34.52 8.24 -1.03
CA LEU A 100 34.29 9.67 -1.30
C LEU A 100 35.60 10.48 -1.38
N LYS A 101 36.64 10.07 -0.64
CA LYS A 101 37.95 10.75 -0.62
C LYS A 101 38.88 10.33 -1.76
N ARG A 102 38.60 9.22 -2.45
CA ARG A 102 39.54 8.57 -3.39
C ARG A 102 38.98 8.29 -4.78
N ASP A 103 37.65 8.29 -4.93
CA ASP A 103 36.97 7.91 -6.15
C ASP A 103 36.07 9.06 -6.66
N ALA A 104 36.41 9.56 -7.85
CA ALA A 104 35.71 10.71 -8.44
C ALA A 104 34.25 10.39 -8.76
N ALA A 105 33.94 9.18 -9.22
CA ALA A 105 32.56 8.79 -9.54
C ALA A 105 31.67 8.76 -8.28
N THR A 106 32.21 8.28 -7.15
CA THR A 106 31.55 8.33 -5.84
C THR A 106 31.32 9.77 -5.39
N ALA A 107 32.31 10.66 -5.56
CA ALA A 107 32.17 12.08 -5.23
C ALA A 107 31.09 12.77 -6.05
N ASP A 108 31.09 12.55 -7.37
CA ASP A 108 30.09 13.10 -8.27
C ASP A 108 28.68 12.58 -7.96
N TRP A 109 28.55 11.29 -7.60
CA TRP A 109 27.26 10.72 -7.16
C TRP A 109 26.79 11.37 -5.87
N TYR A 110 27.68 11.51 -4.87
CA TYR A 110 27.36 12.09 -3.58
C TYR A 110 26.89 13.54 -3.72
N GLU A 111 27.59 14.35 -4.53
CA GLU A 111 27.21 15.74 -4.77
C GLU A 111 25.81 15.84 -5.39
N ARG A 112 25.52 15.06 -6.43
CA ARG A 112 24.18 15.05 -7.06
C ARG A 112 23.10 14.59 -6.09
N PHE A 113 23.38 13.57 -5.28
CA PHE A 113 22.43 13.02 -4.32
C PHE A 113 22.11 14.04 -3.21
N VAL A 114 23.14 14.65 -2.61
CA VAL A 114 22.99 15.67 -1.58
C VAL A 114 22.28 16.90 -2.13
N GLN A 115 22.58 17.36 -3.34
CA GLN A 115 21.85 18.47 -3.97
C GLN A 115 20.34 18.21 -4.09
N LEU A 116 19.90 16.96 -4.29
CA LEU A 116 18.48 16.62 -4.29
C LEU A 116 17.90 16.66 -2.87
N ALA A 117 18.62 16.14 -1.87
CA ALA A 117 18.22 16.21 -0.47
C ALA A 117 18.14 17.65 0.05
N GLU A 118 19.06 18.53 -0.36
CA GLU A 118 19.06 19.97 -0.02
C GLU A 118 17.77 20.67 -0.46
N LYS A 119 17.32 20.42 -1.69
CA LYS A 119 16.07 21.03 -2.21
C LYS A 119 14.86 20.69 -1.35
N VAL A 120 14.83 19.49 -0.78
CA VAL A 120 13.78 19.07 0.16
C VAL A 120 14.00 19.72 1.53
N ALA A 121 15.26 19.84 1.96
CA ALA A 121 15.61 20.46 3.23
C ALA A 121 15.42 21.99 3.30
N GLU A 122 15.31 22.65 2.15
CA GLU A 122 14.94 24.06 2.03
C GLU A 122 13.43 24.30 2.28
N LEU A 123 12.59 23.26 2.24
CA LEU A 123 11.17 23.38 2.51
C LEU A 123 10.89 23.54 4.02
N PRO A 124 9.89 24.34 4.41
CA PRO A 124 9.57 24.54 5.83
C PRO A 124 9.00 23.25 6.44
N LEU A 125 9.36 22.95 7.69
CA LEU A 125 8.86 21.76 8.39
C LEU A 125 7.33 21.71 8.48
N SER A 126 6.67 22.87 8.64
CA SER A 126 5.20 22.97 8.69
C SER A 126 4.54 22.44 7.42
N LEU A 127 5.21 22.49 6.27
CA LEU A 127 4.69 21.91 5.03
C LEU A 127 4.44 20.41 5.19
N PHE A 128 5.36 19.67 5.80
CA PHE A 128 5.21 18.22 5.98
C PHE A 128 4.08 17.86 6.93
N GLU A 129 3.80 18.72 7.92
CA GLU A 129 2.66 18.56 8.82
C GLU A 129 1.33 18.82 8.09
N GLU A 130 1.30 19.84 7.24
CA GLU A 130 0.12 20.28 6.48
C GLU A 130 -0.26 19.29 5.37
N ILE A 131 0.70 18.82 4.58
CA ILE A 131 0.43 17.96 3.41
C ILE A 131 0.09 16.50 3.77
N ILE A 132 0.33 16.09 5.02
CA ILE A 132 -0.08 14.78 5.53
C ILE A 132 -1.46 14.96 6.21
N PRO A 133 -2.55 14.58 5.53
CA PRO A 133 -3.90 14.87 5.98
C PRO A 133 -4.32 14.02 7.19
N ALA A 134 -5.40 14.40 7.87
CA ALA A 134 -6.03 13.52 8.87
C ALA A 134 -6.93 12.45 8.22
N LEU A 135 -7.47 12.72 7.04
CA LEU A 135 -8.28 11.79 6.26
C LEU A 135 -7.37 10.90 5.40
N GLY A 136 -7.58 9.59 5.44
CA GLY A 136 -6.82 8.62 4.66
C GLY A 136 -6.90 8.84 3.14
N PRO A 137 -6.01 8.21 2.36
CA PRO A 137 -5.96 8.41 0.91
C PRO A 137 -7.15 7.79 0.17
N TRP A 138 -7.35 8.25 -1.05
CA TRP A 138 -8.19 7.54 -2.03
C TRP A 138 -7.41 6.38 -2.66
N ASN A 139 -8.11 5.29 -2.99
CA ASN A 139 -7.53 4.18 -3.73
C ASN A 139 -7.07 4.64 -5.14
N VAL A 140 -5.83 4.31 -5.51
CA VAL A 140 -5.25 4.75 -6.80
C VAL A 140 -5.75 3.96 -8.02
N ALA A 141 -6.28 2.75 -7.81
CA ALA A 141 -6.73 1.92 -8.91
C ALA A 141 -8.00 2.52 -9.49
N GLY A 142 -8.00 2.71 -10.80
CA GLY A 142 -9.08 3.42 -11.46
C GLY A 142 -8.88 4.94 -11.56
N SER A 143 -7.65 5.44 -11.41
CA SER A 143 -7.37 6.86 -11.66
C SER A 143 -7.44 7.20 -13.16
N PHE A 144 -8.09 8.32 -13.51
CA PHE A 144 -8.18 8.83 -14.89
C PHE A 144 -8.52 10.32 -14.94
N CYS A 145 -8.22 10.97 -16.07
CA CYS A 145 -8.69 12.32 -16.35
C CYS A 145 -10.00 12.24 -17.17
N PRO A 146 -11.14 12.76 -16.68
CA PRO A 146 -12.42 12.66 -17.37
C PRO A 146 -12.44 13.38 -18.73
N ASN A 147 -11.56 14.36 -18.94
CA ASN A 147 -11.39 15.02 -20.22
C ASN A 147 -10.55 14.21 -21.23
N CYS A 148 -9.75 13.24 -20.77
CA CYS A 148 -8.82 12.50 -21.63
C CYS A 148 -9.22 11.04 -21.87
N VAL A 149 -9.92 10.42 -20.92
CA VAL A 149 -10.24 9.00 -20.97
C VAL A 149 -11.04 8.67 -22.23
N GLY A 150 -10.54 7.71 -23.02
CA GLY A 150 -11.16 7.28 -24.27
C GLY A 150 -10.82 8.14 -25.50
N ASP A 151 -10.00 9.18 -25.35
CA ASP A 151 -9.51 10.04 -26.44
C ASP A 151 -7.98 10.22 -26.39
N LYS A 152 -7.48 10.93 -25.37
CA LYS A 152 -6.04 11.26 -25.19
C LYS A 152 -5.29 10.29 -24.30
N SER A 153 -6.01 9.48 -23.53
CA SER A 153 -5.46 8.42 -22.71
C SER A 153 -6.35 7.19 -22.82
N ASP A 154 -5.74 6.01 -22.70
CA ASP A 154 -6.48 4.76 -22.56
C ASP A 154 -7.37 4.78 -21.30
N TYR A 155 -8.17 3.71 -21.14
CA TYR A 155 -8.93 3.45 -19.92
C TYR A 155 -8.03 3.50 -18.66
N THR A 156 -8.66 3.67 -17.50
CA THR A 156 -8.02 3.94 -16.21
C THR A 156 -6.71 3.18 -15.98
N ILE A 157 -5.74 3.87 -15.38
CA ILE A 157 -4.41 3.30 -15.18
C ILE A 157 -4.19 2.84 -13.73
N HIS A 158 -3.32 1.84 -13.58
CA HIS A 158 -2.91 1.30 -12.28
C HIS A 158 -1.74 2.07 -11.65
N HIS A 159 -1.41 3.25 -12.16
CA HIS A 159 -0.22 4.00 -11.77
C HIS A 159 -0.52 5.49 -11.59
N PRO A 160 0.10 6.18 -10.62
CA PRO A 160 0.04 7.65 -10.54
C PRO A 160 0.50 8.30 -11.85
N PHE A 161 -0.27 9.21 -12.42
CA PHE A 161 0.14 9.99 -13.60
C PHE A 161 -0.07 11.50 -13.45
N TRP A 162 -0.73 11.91 -12.37
CA TRP A 162 -0.97 13.31 -12.07
C TRP A 162 0.36 14.03 -11.82
N ARG A 163 0.56 15.18 -12.47
CA ARG A 163 1.60 16.13 -12.08
C ARG A 163 1.14 16.81 -10.78
N TRP A 164 2.00 16.76 -9.76
CA TRP A 164 1.75 17.35 -8.44
C TRP A 164 3.06 17.92 -7.90
N SER A 165 2.97 18.97 -7.08
CA SER A 165 4.13 19.62 -6.46
C SER A 165 3.82 19.95 -5.00
N PRO A 166 4.79 19.77 -4.07
CA PRO A 166 4.64 20.19 -2.69
C PRO A 166 4.51 21.72 -2.54
N LEU A 167 4.85 22.49 -3.59
CA LEU A 167 4.69 23.95 -3.63
C LEU A 167 3.27 24.39 -4.02
N GLU A 168 2.48 23.50 -4.61
CA GLU A 168 1.08 23.71 -4.95
C GLU A 168 0.26 22.49 -4.50
N PRO A 169 0.20 22.21 -3.18
CA PRO A 169 -0.21 20.90 -2.67
C PRO A 169 -1.69 20.60 -2.92
N GLU A 170 -2.53 21.63 -3.10
CA GLU A 170 -3.99 21.52 -3.24
C GLU A 170 -4.46 21.22 -4.67
N ARG A 171 -3.55 20.87 -5.59
CA ARG A 171 -3.87 20.74 -7.02
C ARG A 171 -3.15 19.58 -7.67
N VAL A 172 -3.83 18.93 -8.61
CA VAL A 172 -3.24 17.95 -9.53
C VAL A 172 -3.48 18.36 -10.98
N GLN A 173 -2.50 18.13 -11.85
CA GLN A 173 -2.59 18.48 -13.27
C GLN A 173 -2.47 17.23 -14.15
N CYS A 174 -3.36 17.12 -15.15
CA CYS A 174 -3.29 16.05 -16.14
C CYS A 174 -2.09 16.27 -17.09
N PRO A 175 -1.18 15.30 -17.28
CA PRO A 175 -0.04 15.45 -18.20
C PRO A 175 -0.44 15.41 -19.69
N HIS A 176 -1.67 15.03 -20.02
CA HIS A 176 -2.15 14.88 -21.42
C HIS A 176 -2.93 16.08 -21.93
N CYS A 177 -3.66 16.79 -21.06
CA CYS A 177 -4.47 17.95 -21.45
C CYS A 177 -4.20 19.22 -20.63
N ASP A 178 -3.28 19.15 -19.67
CA ASP A 178 -2.87 20.25 -18.79
C ASP A 178 -3.99 20.87 -17.92
N ILE A 179 -5.20 20.29 -17.90
CA ILE A 179 -6.27 20.67 -16.97
C ILE A 179 -5.81 20.42 -15.53
N VAL A 180 -6.07 21.41 -14.68
CA VAL A 180 -5.78 21.41 -13.25
C VAL A 180 -7.06 21.13 -12.48
N TYR A 181 -7.04 20.13 -11.61
CA TYR A 181 -8.14 19.77 -10.71
C TYR A 181 -7.81 20.20 -9.27
N PRO A 182 -8.82 20.54 -8.44
CA PRO A 182 -10.26 20.51 -8.73
C PRO A 182 -10.69 21.57 -9.77
N GLN A 183 -11.68 21.23 -10.60
CA GLN A 183 -12.14 22.06 -11.71
C GLN A 183 -13.69 22.04 -11.77
N PRO A 184 -14.38 23.19 -11.98
CA PRO A 184 -15.84 23.28 -11.88
C PRO A 184 -16.68 22.45 -12.86
N ASP A 185 -16.19 22.19 -14.07
CA ASP A 185 -16.84 21.35 -15.08
C ASP A 185 -16.71 19.84 -14.76
N PHE A 186 -15.86 19.48 -13.81
CA PHE A 186 -15.67 18.10 -13.33
C PHE A 186 -15.85 18.00 -11.80
N PRO A 187 -17.05 18.31 -11.26
CA PRO A 187 -17.28 18.33 -9.82
C PRO A 187 -17.30 16.93 -9.20
N GLU A 188 -16.83 16.82 -7.95
CA GLU A 188 -16.92 15.58 -7.17
C GLU A 188 -18.27 15.48 -6.43
N GLU A 189 -19.31 15.08 -7.16
CA GLU A 189 -20.68 14.97 -6.61
C GLU A 189 -20.97 13.61 -5.95
N GLY A 190 -20.21 12.58 -6.31
CA GLY A 190 -20.31 11.27 -5.71
C GLY A 190 -19.80 11.28 -4.26
N ARG A 191 -20.44 10.51 -3.39
CA ARG A 191 -20.10 10.42 -1.95
C ARG A 191 -20.04 8.96 -1.51
N LEU A 192 -19.02 8.62 -0.73
CA LEU A 192 -18.89 7.36 -0.01
C LEU A 192 -18.77 7.67 1.48
N GLU A 193 -19.78 7.30 2.26
CA GLU A 193 -19.88 7.60 3.68
C GLU A 193 -19.44 6.40 4.53
N LEU A 194 -18.55 6.66 5.50
CA LEU A 194 -18.05 5.70 6.47
C LEU A 194 -18.50 6.20 7.86
N PRO A 195 -19.79 6.04 8.21
CA PRO A 195 -20.37 6.63 9.42
C PRO A 195 -19.76 6.12 10.73
N ARG A 196 -19.21 4.90 10.77
CA ARG A 196 -18.55 4.36 11.98
C ARG A 196 -17.22 5.06 12.23
N LEU A 197 -16.48 5.38 11.18
CA LEU A 197 -15.24 6.15 11.24
C LEU A 197 -15.44 7.69 11.17
N GLY A 198 -16.66 8.14 10.86
CA GLY A 198 -16.98 9.57 10.73
C GLY A 198 -16.40 10.21 9.47
N TRP A 199 -16.22 9.43 8.39
CA TRP A 199 -15.54 9.88 7.18
C TRP A 199 -16.43 9.95 5.96
N THR A 200 -16.03 10.80 5.03
CA THR A 200 -16.66 10.89 3.72
C THR A 200 -15.58 11.09 2.65
N TYR A 201 -15.64 10.26 1.62
CA TYR A 201 -14.87 10.44 0.41
C TYR A 201 -15.78 10.98 -0.70
N THR A 202 -15.27 11.90 -1.50
CA THR A 202 -15.96 12.42 -2.68
C THR A 202 -15.27 11.98 -3.95
N PHE A 203 -16.04 11.79 -5.02
CA PHE A 203 -15.52 11.37 -6.32
C PHE A 203 -16.35 11.93 -7.47
N TYR A 204 -15.74 11.98 -8.64
CA TYR A 204 -16.37 12.46 -9.86
C TYR A 204 -17.38 11.44 -10.40
N LEU A 205 -18.58 11.93 -10.74
CA LEU A 205 -19.60 11.22 -11.51
C LEU A 205 -19.74 11.89 -12.88
N SER A 206 -19.68 11.11 -13.95
CA SER A 206 -19.89 11.66 -15.29
C SER A 206 -21.35 12.04 -15.53
N SER A 207 -21.61 12.95 -16.49
CA SER A 207 -22.98 13.30 -16.89
C SER A 207 -23.77 12.09 -17.40
N ARG A 208 -23.11 11.06 -17.91
CA ARG A 208 -23.74 9.79 -18.32
C ARG A 208 -24.18 8.97 -17.11
N GLU A 209 -23.33 8.86 -16.11
CA GLU A 209 -23.68 8.21 -14.85
C GLU A 209 -24.84 8.94 -14.16
N LEU A 210 -24.78 10.27 -14.07
CA LEU A 210 -25.87 11.08 -13.47
C LEU A 210 -27.21 10.93 -14.21
N ALA A 211 -27.18 10.60 -15.51
CA ALA A 211 -28.39 10.34 -16.29
C ALA A 211 -28.91 8.89 -16.13
N HIS A 212 -28.12 7.98 -15.57
CA HIS A 212 -28.52 6.60 -15.32
C HIS A 212 -29.48 6.52 -14.13
N PRO A 213 -30.58 5.73 -14.19
CA PRO A 213 -31.55 5.62 -13.09
C PRO A 213 -30.93 5.20 -11.75
N ASP A 214 -29.92 4.32 -11.80
CA ASP A 214 -29.04 4.02 -10.67
C ASP A 214 -27.60 3.86 -11.17
N TRP A 215 -26.79 4.92 -11.07
CA TRP A 215 -25.40 4.91 -11.53
C TRP A 215 -24.54 3.86 -10.82
N ARG A 216 -24.97 3.33 -9.67
CA ARG A 216 -24.27 2.30 -8.91
C ARG A 216 -24.19 0.96 -9.63
N GLU A 217 -24.98 0.76 -10.69
CA GLU A 217 -24.81 -0.37 -11.59
C GLU A 217 -23.47 -0.32 -12.35
N GLY A 218 -22.89 0.88 -12.53
CA GLY A 218 -21.56 1.07 -13.11
C GLY A 218 -21.48 1.01 -14.65
N TRP A 219 -22.61 0.86 -15.36
CA TRP A 219 -22.61 0.70 -16.83
C TRP A 219 -21.99 1.88 -17.60
N ASP A 220 -22.14 3.09 -17.09
CA ASP A 220 -21.61 4.32 -17.69
C ASP A 220 -20.33 4.84 -17.01
N SER A 221 -19.78 4.13 -16.03
CA SER A 221 -18.57 4.56 -15.35
C SER A 221 -17.30 4.18 -16.13
N SER A 222 -16.18 4.75 -15.71
CA SER A 222 -14.86 4.25 -16.12
C SER A 222 -14.61 2.84 -15.57
N SER A 223 -13.62 2.12 -16.08
CA SER A 223 -13.34 0.74 -15.69
C SER A 223 -11.85 0.44 -15.59
N PHE A 224 -11.45 -0.11 -14.44
CA PHE A 224 -10.12 -0.66 -14.19
C PHE A 224 -10.20 -2.17 -14.00
N GLY A 225 -9.27 -2.96 -14.55
CA GLY A 225 -9.18 -4.41 -14.30
C GLY A 225 -10.50 -5.16 -14.53
N GLY A 226 -11.35 -4.67 -15.44
CA GLY A 226 -12.65 -5.25 -15.76
C GLY A 226 -13.80 -4.96 -14.76
N GLY A 227 -13.71 -3.93 -13.91
CA GLY A 227 -14.79 -3.51 -13.03
C GLY A 227 -14.90 -1.97 -12.96
N PRO A 228 -16.09 -1.43 -12.68
CA PRO A 228 -16.32 0.01 -12.66
C PRO A 228 -15.50 0.71 -11.55
N THR A 229 -15.00 1.91 -11.85
CA THR A 229 -14.21 2.74 -10.92
C THR A 229 -14.49 4.23 -11.12
N HIS A 230 -14.35 5.00 -10.04
CA HIS A 230 -14.41 6.47 -10.05
C HIS A 230 -13.04 7.11 -9.82
N VAL A 231 -12.88 8.36 -10.25
CA VAL A 231 -11.72 9.17 -9.86
C VAL A 231 -12.13 10.13 -8.75
N SER A 232 -11.28 10.27 -7.72
CA SER A 232 -11.39 11.31 -6.71
C SER A 232 -10.21 12.27 -6.85
N PHE A 233 -10.43 13.49 -7.32
CA PHE A 233 -9.41 14.53 -7.38
C PHE A 233 -8.92 14.95 -5.99
N SER A 234 -9.82 15.15 -5.03
CA SER A 234 -9.41 15.46 -3.66
C SER A 234 -8.63 14.28 -3.05
N GLY A 235 -9.04 13.06 -3.39
CA GLY A 235 -8.35 11.82 -3.06
C GLY A 235 -6.96 11.68 -3.67
N GLU A 236 -6.82 11.98 -4.96
CA GLU A 236 -5.57 11.95 -5.70
C GLU A 236 -4.59 13.01 -5.18
N ILE A 237 -5.09 14.20 -4.83
CA ILE A 237 -4.29 15.25 -4.16
C ILE A 237 -3.70 14.70 -2.85
N ARG A 238 -4.54 14.15 -1.96
CA ARG A 238 -4.07 13.54 -0.69
C ARG A 238 -3.07 12.42 -0.94
N ARG A 239 -3.33 11.56 -1.93
CA ARG A 239 -2.47 10.43 -2.27
C ARG A 239 -1.11 10.91 -2.82
N CYS A 240 -1.09 11.90 -3.70
CA CYS A 240 0.15 12.49 -4.21
C CYS A 240 0.99 13.10 -3.09
N ALA A 241 0.35 13.85 -2.20
CA ALA A 241 1.00 14.45 -1.03
C ALA A 241 1.63 13.38 -0.12
N LEU A 242 0.86 12.36 0.27
CA LEU A 242 1.35 11.23 1.06
C LEU A 242 2.49 10.48 0.36
N SER A 243 2.32 10.14 -0.92
CA SER A 243 3.34 9.44 -1.69
C SER A 243 4.64 10.23 -1.79
N TRP A 244 4.56 11.55 -1.98
CA TRP A 244 5.73 12.40 -2.05
C TRP A 244 6.42 12.52 -0.69
N ALA A 245 5.66 12.83 0.38
CA ALA A 245 6.20 13.02 1.72
C ALA A 245 6.86 11.74 2.25
N LEU A 246 6.15 10.60 2.18
CA LEU A 246 6.69 9.31 2.63
C LEU A 246 7.88 8.85 1.77
N GLY A 247 7.89 9.22 0.49
CA GLY A 247 9.02 8.98 -0.43
C GLY A 247 10.30 9.73 -0.06
N GLN A 248 10.25 10.72 0.84
CA GLN A 248 11.45 11.45 1.29
C GLN A 248 12.18 10.74 2.44
N VAL A 249 11.54 9.79 3.14
CA VAL A 249 12.08 9.23 4.39
C VAL A 249 13.39 8.48 4.20
N GLU A 250 13.46 7.56 3.24
CA GLU A 250 14.69 6.80 2.98
C GLU A 250 15.80 7.67 2.36
N PRO A 251 15.55 8.49 1.30
CA PRO A 251 16.57 9.38 0.77
C PRO A 251 17.16 10.35 1.80
N LEU A 252 16.31 10.98 2.63
CA LEU A 252 16.79 11.89 3.68
C LEU A 252 17.50 11.13 4.81
N GLY A 253 17.08 9.91 5.13
CA GLY A 253 17.79 9.03 6.07
C GLY A 253 19.19 8.66 5.57
N VAL A 254 19.33 8.36 4.28
CA VAL A 254 20.64 8.14 3.65
C VAL A 254 21.47 9.42 3.65
N ALA A 255 20.87 10.57 3.30
CA ALA A 255 21.57 11.85 3.31
C ALA A 255 22.12 12.18 4.72
N TYR A 256 21.31 11.96 5.77
CA TYR A 256 21.75 12.07 7.16
C TYR A 256 22.90 11.10 7.47
N ALA A 257 22.76 9.81 7.15
CA ALA A 257 23.77 8.80 7.45
C ALA A 257 25.13 9.11 6.79
N LEU A 258 25.12 9.64 5.57
CA LEU A 258 26.35 9.97 4.84
C LEU A 258 26.98 11.30 5.33
N SER A 259 26.19 12.36 5.42
CA SER A 259 26.65 13.73 5.73
C SER A 259 26.80 14.05 7.22
N GLY A 260 25.96 13.45 8.07
CA GLY A 260 25.79 13.83 9.47
C GLY A 260 24.96 15.09 9.71
N GLU A 261 24.33 15.68 8.69
CA GLU A 261 23.57 16.92 8.84
C GLU A 261 22.17 16.70 9.43
N GLU A 262 21.93 17.21 10.64
CA GLU A 262 20.69 17.02 11.39
C GLU A 262 19.42 17.52 10.69
N LYS A 263 19.54 18.46 9.76
CA LYS A 263 18.38 19.02 9.04
C LYS A 263 17.58 17.95 8.30
N TYR A 264 18.24 16.91 7.78
CA TYR A 264 17.58 15.79 7.12
C TYR A 264 16.82 14.92 8.11
N ALA A 265 17.44 14.60 9.27
CA ALA A 265 16.80 13.81 10.31
C ALA A 265 15.56 14.51 10.88
N ARG A 266 15.59 15.84 11.05
CA ARG A 266 14.43 16.63 11.51
C ARG A 266 13.21 16.53 10.58
N ILE A 267 13.43 16.47 9.26
CA ILE A 267 12.33 16.31 8.29
C ILE A 267 11.75 14.90 8.38
N VAL A 268 12.60 13.89 8.47
CA VAL A 268 12.16 12.49 8.65
C VAL A 268 11.37 12.35 9.95
N GLU A 269 11.86 12.91 11.05
CA GLU A 269 11.15 12.97 12.33
C GLU A 269 9.77 13.62 12.18
N THR A 270 9.68 14.76 11.50
CA THR A 270 8.42 15.50 11.28
C THR A 270 7.40 14.65 10.51
N ILE A 271 7.83 14.02 9.41
CA ILE A 271 6.98 13.14 8.60
C ILE A 271 6.46 11.96 9.44
N LEU A 272 7.36 11.28 10.15
CA LEU A 272 7.03 10.07 10.91
C LEU A 272 6.16 10.37 12.13
N LEU A 273 6.39 11.50 12.82
CA LEU A 273 5.53 11.96 13.92
C LEU A 273 4.15 12.34 13.43
N ARG A 274 4.07 13.02 12.28
CA ARG A 274 2.78 13.38 11.69
C ARG A 274 1.98 12.13 11.30
N MET A 275 2.63 11.12 10.74
CA MET A 275 2.01 9.83 10.48
C MET A 275 1.59 9.10 11.76
N ALA A 276 2.40 9.15 12.82
CA ALA A 276 2.04 8.60 14.14
C ALA A 276 0.76 9.22 14.74
N GLU A 277 0.40 10.43 14.33
CA GLU A 277 -0.85 11.07 14.76
C GLU A 277 -2.08 10.60 13.99
N VAL A 278 -1.94 10.36 12.68
CA VAL A 278 -3.10 10.19 11.79
C VAL A 278 -3.30 8.77 11.28
N TYR A 279 -2.23 7.98 11.21
CA TYR A 279 -2.25 6.69 10.52
C TYR A 279 -3.22 5.70 11.13
N SER A 280 -3.30 5.65 12.47
CA SER A 280 -4.14 4.69 13.21
C SER A 280 -5.62 4.76 12.79
N ALA A 281 -6.09 5.92 12.33
CA ALA A 281 -7.45 6.08 11.82
C ALA A 281 -7.60 5.55 10.38
N TYR A 282 -6.57 5.60 9.52
CA TYR A 282 -6.68 5.39 8.06
C TYR A 282 -7.37 4.06 7.71
N PRO A 283 -8.38 4.07 6.82
CA PRO A 283 -9.23 2.91 6.61
C PRO A 283 -8.53 1.92 5.70
N VAL A 284 -8.91 0.65 5.84
CA VAL A 284 -8.52 -0.38 4.87
C VAL A 284 -9.35 -0.18 3.60
N TYR A 285 -8.70 -0.22 2.44
CA TYR A 285 -9.36 -0.16 1.15
C TYR A 285 -8.81 -1.18 0.16
N SER A 286 -9.58 -1.50 -0.88
CA SER A 286 -9.17 -2.38 -1.99
C SER A 286 -9.24 -1.75 -3.37
N TYR A 287 -8.65 -2.43 -4.36
CA TYR A 287 -8.60 -2.01 -5.76
C TYR A 287 -9.92 -1.68 -6.44
N ARG A 288 -11.07 -2.12 -5.91
CA ARG A 288 -12.38 -1.74 -6.48
C ARG A 288 -13.06 -0.65 -5.66
N GLN A 289 -12.25 0.12 -4.92
CA GLN A 289 -12.65 1.30 -4.18
C GLN A 289 -13.66 0.96 -3.07
N GLU A 290 -13.54 -0.25 -2.51
CA GLU A 290 -14.18 -0.60 -1.26
C GLU A 290 -13.36 -0.13 -0.09
N TYR A 291 -14.06 0.30 0.94
CA TYR A 291 -13.52 0.80 2.18
C TYR A 291 -14.13 0.05 3.37
N SER A 292 -13.31 -0.22 4.36
CA SER A 292 -13.76 -0.75 5.64
C SER A 292 -14.14 0.39 6.57
N ASP A 293 -15.42 0.44 6.93
CA ASP A 293 -15.98 1.31 7.96
C ASP A 293 -15.90 0.58 9.32
N ALA A 294 -14.68 0.22 9.73
CA ALA A 294 -14.37 -0.51 10.95
C ALA A 294 -13.01 -0.10 11.51
N ASP A 295 -12.71 -0.49 12.75
CA ASP A 295 -11.37 -0.27 13.32
C ASP A 295 -10.33 -0.86 12.36
N PRO A 296 -9.35 -0.08 11.87
CA PRO A 296 -8.43 -0.58 10.87
C PRO A 296 -7.61 -1.80 11.32
N ALA A 297 -7.38 -1.96 12.63
CA ALA A 297 -6.70 -3.14 13.15
C ALA A 297 -7.51 -4.42 12.94
N TYR A 298 -8.79 -4.34 13.26
CA TYR A 298 -9.75 -5.42 13.03
C TYR A 298 -9.94 -5.67 11.54
N ALA A 299 -10.09 -4.61 10.75
CA ALA A 299 -10.35 -4.70 9.32
C ALA A 299 -9.24 -5.45 8.55
N VAL A 300 -7.97 -5.23 8.88
CA VAL A 300 -6.87 -5.96 8.26
C VAL A 300 -6.90 -7.45 8.60
N GLU A 301 -7.22 -7.81 9.85
CA GLU A 301 -7.31 -9.21 10.28
C GLU A 301 -8.51 -9.94 9.64
N GLN A 302 -9.50 -9.20 9.15
CA GLN A 302 -10.78 -9.71 8.64
C GLN A 302 -11.05 -9.35 7.17
N VAL A 303 -10.03 -8.96 6.39
CA VAL A 303 -10.21 -8.47 5.00
C VAL A 303 -11.01 -9.42 4.10
N ASP A 304 -10.88 -10.73 4.33
CA ASP A 304 -11.58 -11.77 3.55
C ASP A 304 -12.92 -12.20 4.15
N ALA A 305 -13.30 -11.70 5.32
CA ALA A 305 -14.49 -12.12 6.06
C ALA A 305 -15.09 -10.98 6.91
N LEU A 306 -15.05 -9.75 6.39
CA LEU A 306 -15.53 -8.58 7.12
C LEU A 306 -17.07 -8.65 7.24
N PRO A 307 -17.68 -8.27 8.38
CA PRO A 307 -19.12 -8.10 8.45
C PRO A 307 -19.62 -7.19 7.33
N THR A 308 -20.61 -7.64 6.57
CA THR A 308 -21.14 -6.89 5.42
C THR A 308 -21.57 -5.46 5.74
N PRO A 309 -22.17 -5.17 6.92
CA PRO A 309 -22.48 -3.79 7.30
C PRO A 309 -21.27 -2.89 7.49
N PHE A 310 -20.04 -3.42 7.52
CA PHE A 310 -18.79 -2.65 7.65
C PHE A 310 -18.12 -2.39 6.30
N LYS A 311 -18.49 -3.10 5.23
CA LYS A 311 -17.98 -2.83 3.88
C LYS A 311 -18.76 -1.67 3.26
N ARG A 312 -18.05 -0.65 2.77
CA ARG A 312 -18.58 0.47 1.99
C ARG A 312 -18.00 0.45 0.59
N ALA A 313 -18.85 0.47 -0.42
CA ALA A 313 -18.44 0.57 -1.81
C ALA A 313 -19.49 1.34 -2.59
N ALA A 314 -19.07 2.05 -3.65
CA ALA A 314 -20.00 2.83 -4.46
C ALA A 314 -20.87 1.96 -5.37
N PHE A 315 -20.33 0.86 -5.89
CA PHE A 315 -20.98 0.06 -6.92
C PHE A 315 -21.65 -1.22 -6.41
N HIS A 316 -22.69 -1.63 -7.10
CA HIS A 316 -23.44 -2.83 -6.77
C HIS A 316 -22.66 -4.13 -6.99
N TYR A 317 -21.83 -4.18 -8.03
CA TYR A 317 -21.10 -5.40 -8.39
C TYR A 317 -20.07 -5.84 -7.33
N THR A 318 -19.59 -4.94 -6.47
CA THR A 318 -18.63 -5.29 -5.41
C THR A 318 -19.25 -6.21 -4.35
N TYR A 319 -20.58 -6.28 -4.28
CA TYR A 319 -21.32 -7.16 -3.37
C TYR A 319 -21.92 -8.37 -4.06
N THR A 320 -22.22 -8.30 -5.36
CA THR A 320 -22.91 -9.39 -6.08
C THR A 320 -22.03 -10.19 -7.01
N GLY A 321 -20.87 -9.65 -7.42
CA GLY A 321 -20.06 -10.20 -8.52
C GLY A 321 -20.72 -10.09 -9.90
N ALA A 322 -21.93 -9.51 -10.00
CA ALA A 322 -22.70 -9.44 -11.23
C ALA A 322 -22.23 -8.29 -12.13
N TRP A 323 -21.07 -8.44 -12.76
CA TRP A 323 -20.57 -7.52 -13.77
C TRP A 323 -19.86 -8.28 -14.89
N LYS A 324 -20.37 -8.19 -16.13
CA LYS A 324 -19.79 -8.80 -17.34
C LYS A 324 -19.23 -10.23 -17.12
N ASP A 325 -20.04 -11.10 -16.52
CA ASP A 325 -19.73 -12.50 -16.18
C ASP A 325 -18.56 -12.74 -15.20
N GLN A 326 -18.15 -11.73 -14.42
CA GLN A 326 -17.12 -11.85 -13.38
C GLN A 326 -17.62 -12.43 -12.04
N ARG A 327 -18.68 -13.25 -12.04
CA ARG A 327 -19.30 -13.77 -10.80
C ARG A 327 -18.34 -14.66 -10.00
N GLU A 328 -17.56 -15.46 -10.71
CA GLU A 328 -16.53 -16.35 -10.16
C GLU A 328 -15.20 -15.63 -9.91
N LEU A 329 -15.06 -14.37 -10.36
CA LEU A 329 -13.79 -13.66 -10.27
C LEU A 329 -13.56 -13.20 -8.81
N HIS A 330 -12.68 -13.92 -8.11
CA HIS A 330 -12.23 -13.62 -6.74
C HIS A 330 -13.33 -13.72 -5.66
N GLY A 331 -14.22 -14.72 -5.76
CA GLY A 331 -15.20 -15.02 -4.70
C GLY A 331 -16.29 -13.95 -4.48
N LYS A 332 -16.43 -12.99 -5.41
CA LYS A 332 -17.40 -11.87 -5.28
C LYS A 332 -18.84 -12.32 -5.11
N GLY A 333 -19.23 -13.37 -5.83
CA GLY A 333 -20.57 -13.97 -5.72
C GLY A 333 -20.84 -14.67 -4.38
N GLU A 334 -19.82 -14.80 -3.51
CA GLU A 334 -19.92 -15.45 -2.20
C GLU A 334 -20.24 -14.46 -1.07
N THR A 335 -20.28 -13.15 -1.35
CA THR A 335 -20.70 -12.15 -0.36
C THR A 335 -22.16 -12.40 0.04
N THR A 336 -22.40 -12.43 1.35
CA THR A 336 -23.71 -12.61 1.97
C THR A 336 -24.13 -11.35 2.73
N THR A 337 -25.37 -11.34 3.23
CA THR A 337 -25.88 -10.30 4.14
C THR A 337 -25.08 -10.18 5.44
N THR A 338 -24.39 -11.23 5.86
CA THR A 338 -23.59 -11.31 7.09
C THR A 338 -22.11 -11.02 6.84
N THR A 339 -21.53 -11.63 5.80
CA THR A 339 -20.08 -11.63 5.56
C THR A 339 -19.76 -11.17 4.15
N SER A 340 -18.82 -10.25 4.04
CA SER A 340 -18.34 -9.69 2.78
C SER A 340 -16.95 -10.19 2.44
N VAL A 341 -16.78 -10.52 1.15
CA VAL A 341 -15.48 -10.80 0.55
C VAL A 341 -15.03 -9.57 -0.24
N TYR A 342 -13.80 -9.13 -0.02
CA TYR A 342 -13.20 -8.06 -0.81
C TYR A 342 -12.74 -8.63 -2.16
N PRO A 343 -13.07 -8.03 -3.30
CA PRO A 343 -12.46 -8.36 -4.58
C PRO A 343 -10.94 -8.32 -4.50
N ASN A 344 -10.34 -9.47 -4.81
CA ASN A 344 -8.91 -9.74 -4.67
C ASN A 344 -8.40 -9.86 -3.22
N GLY A 345 -9.27 -9.84 -2.22
CA GLY A 345 -8.95 -10.09 -0.81
C GLY A 345 -7.73 -9.33 -0.30
N GLU A 346 -6.90 -10.00 0.49
CA GLU A 346 -5.60 -9.48 0.92
C GLU A 346 -4.69 -9.02 -0.24
N TRP A 347 -4.76 -9.63 -1.42
CA TRP A 347 -3.87 -9.33 -2.56
C TRP A 347 -4.05 -7.92 -3.12
N GLY A 348 -5.25 -7.36 -3.01
CA GLY A 348 -5.60 -6.05 -3.57
C GLY A 348 -5.87 -4.95 -2.55
N THR A 349 -5.48 -5.17 -1.30
CA THR A 349 -5.89 -4.33 -0.16
C THR A 349 -4.70 -3.60 0.46
N SER A 350 -4.94 -2.38 0.98
CA SER A 350 -3.95 -1.59 1.73
C SER A 350 -4.63 -0.47 2.54
N ARG A 351 -3.85 0.27 3.33
CA ARG A 351 -4.25 1.53 3.99
C ARG A 351 -3.48 2.75 3.46
N LEU A 352 -2.32 2.54 2.84
CA LEU A 352 -1.42 3.60 2.34
C LEU A 352 -0.84 3.27 0.97
N GLY A 353 -0.28 2.06 0.84
CA GLY A 353 0.15 1.53 -0.44
C GLY A 353 -1.03 1.30 -1.38
N ARG A 354 -0.76 0.92 -2.63
CA ARG A 354 -1.83 0.61 -3.59
C ARG A 354 -2.57 -0.68 -3.23
N GLU A 355 -1.84 -1.58 -2.58
CA GLU A 355 -2.08 -3.02 -2.47
C GLU A 355 -0.97 -3.66 -1.62
N LYS A 356 -1.09 -4.94 -1.25
CA LYS A 356 -0.20 -5.59 -0.27
C LYS A 356 1.31 -5.49 -0.57
N ALA A 357 1.75 -5.68 -1.81
CA ALA A 357 3.19 -5.64 -2.14
C ALA A 357 3.73 -4.22 -1.94
N SER A 358 3.09 -3.23 -2.57
CA SER A 358 3.46 -1.82 -2.39
C SER A 358 3.31 -1.32 -0.94
N ASN A 359 2.39 -1.90 -0.15
CA ASN A 359 2.28 -1.59 1.28
C ASN A 359 3.52 -2.07 2.05
N GLY A 360 3.97 -3.30 1.78
CA GLY A 360 5.19 -3.83 2.38
C GLY A 360 6.46 -3.10 1.90
N GLN A 361 6.53 -2.73 0.63
CA GLN A 361 7.64 -1.91 0.11
C GLN A 361 7.69 -0.53 0.79
N LEU A 362 6.53 0.12 0.93
CA LEU A 362 6.42 1.38 1.64
C LEU A 362 6.90 1.23 3.10
N PHE A 363 6.44 0.20 3.80
CA PHE A 363 6.93 -0.09 5.15
C PHE A 363 8.45 -0.25 5.18
N LEU A 364 9.03 -1.05 4.29
CA LEU A 364 10.47 -1.29 4.23
C LEU A 364 11.26 -0.01 3.98
N THR A 365 10.84 0.81 3.02
CA THR A 365 11.47 2.12 2.74
C THR A 365 11.41 3.03 3.97
N LEU A 366 10.25 3.15 4.61
CA LEU A 366 10.10 3.96 5.82
C LEU A 366 10.96 3.45 6.97
N PHE A 367 11.00 2.13 7.16
CA PHE A 367 11.74 1.49 8.23
C PHE A 367 13.26 1.59 8.04
N LYS A 368 13.75 1.46 6.79
CA LYS A 368 15.16 1.72 6.43
C LYS A 368 15.57 3.17 6.66
N GLY A 369 14.72 4.13 6.28
CA GLY A 369 14.99 5.55 6.56
C GLY A 369 15.03 5.85 8.06
N TYR A 370 14.08 5.30 8.82
CA TYR A 370 14.07 5.38 10.29
C TYR A 370 15.32 4.74 10.92
N ASP A 371 15.73 3.56 10.47
CA ASP A 371 16.91 2.83 10.95
C ASP A 371 18.17 3.70 10.95
N LEU A 372 18.31 4.56 9.93
CA LEU A 372 19.45 5.43 9.73
C LEU A 372 19.44 6.70 10.60
N ILE A 373 18.25 7.21 10.95
CA ILE A 373 18.12 8.48 11.69
C ILE A 373 17.80 8.29 13.17
N LYS A 374 17.35 7.10 13.60
CA LYS A 374 16.88 6.84 14.98
C LYS A 374 17.88 7.25 16.06
N GLY A 375 19.18 7.16 15.80
CA GLY A 375 20.23 7.58 16.74
C GLY A 375 20.25 9.09 17.03
N ALA A 376 19.65 9.91 16.15
CA ALA A 376 19.50 11.36 16.34
C ALA A 376 18.26 11.74 17.15
N LEU A 377 17.33 10.80 17.39
CA LEU A 377 16.03 11.08 17.97
C LEU A 377 16.01 10.86 19.49
N ALA A 378 15.19 11.64 20.19
CA ALA A 378 14.90 11.41 21.60
C ALA A 378 14.18 10.07 21.82
N ALA A 379 14.40 9.44 22.97
CA ALA A 379 13.89 8.08 23.24
C ALA A 379 12.36 7.97 23.25
N ASP A 380 11.67 9.00 23.76
CA ASP A 380 10.22 9.11 23.75
C ASP A 380 9.67 9.33 22.34
N VAL A 381 10.36 10.14 21.52
CA VAL A 381 10.04 10.34 20.10
C VAL A 381 10.17 9.03 19.32
N ARG A 382 11.27 8.29 19.50
CA ARG A 382 11.46 6.95 18.92
C ARG A 382 10.30 6.02 19.28
N THR A 383 9.98 5.95 20.57
CA THR A 383 8.88 5.11 21.07
C THR A 383 7.55 5.49 20.41
N ARG A 384 7.25 6.78 20.28
CA ARG A 384 6.02 7.27 19.64
C ARG A 384 5.97 6.90 18.15
N ILE A 385 7.04 7.18 17.39
CA ILE A 385 7.14 6.85 15.97
C ILE A 385 6.97 5.33 15.74
N GLU A 386 7.67 4.52 16.53
CA GLU A 386 7.61 3.06 16.41
C GLU A 386 6.22 2.54 16.77
N ARG A 387 5.67 2.91 17.94
CA ARG A 387 4.40 2.37 18.42
C ARG A 387 3.19 2.87 17.63
N ASP A 388 3.16 4.15 17.32
CA ASP A 388 1.94 4.79 16.80
C ASP A 388 1.93 4.83 15.26
N PHE A 389 3.06 4.55 14.59
CA PHE A 389 3.12 4.43 13.14
C PHE A 389 3.82 3.17 12.61
N LEU A 390 5.13 3.02 12.80
CA LEU A 390 5.90 2.01 12.05
C LEU A 390 5.46 0.58 12.37
N LEU A 391 5.26 0.26 13.65
CA LEU A 391 4.78 -1.05 14.06
C LEU A 391 3.29 -1.26 13.72
N GLU A 392 2.48 -0.20 13.68
CA GLU A 392 1.09 -0.29 13.20
C GLU A 392 1.07 -0.67 11.70
N LEU A 393 1.85 0.04 10.88
CA LEU A 393 1.99 -0.24 9.44
C LEU A 393 2.62 -1.61 9.17
N TYR A 394 3.56 -2.03 10.01
CA TYR A 394 4.10 -3.38 9.96
C TYR A 394 3.02 -4.43 10.22
N LEU A 395 2.20 -4.27 11.27
CA LEU A 395 1.13 -5.21 11.57
C LEU A 395 0.09 -5.27 10.46
N ASP A 396 -0.12 -4.18 9.73
CA ASP A 396 -0.94 -4.19 8.52
C ASP A 396 -0.29 -5.02 7.40
N THR A 397 0.99 -4.78 7.13
CA THR A 397 1.76 -5.55 6.16
C THR A 397 1.75 -7.05 6.49
N ARG A 398 1.92 -7.38 7.77
CA ARG A 398 1.89 -8.75 8.30
C ARG A 398 0.52 -9.39 8.10
N GLY A 399 -0.55 -8.65 8.41
CA GLY A 399 -1.92 -9.13 8.30
C GLY A 399 -2.41 -9.31 6.86
N LEU A 400 -1.92 -8.49 5.92
CA LEU A 400 -2.25 -8.55 4.49
C LEU A 400 -1.33 -9.50 3.68
N SER A 401 -0.34 -10.13 4.31
CA SER A 401 0.63 -11.01 3.66
C SER A 401 0.56 -12.45 4.19
N GLN A 402 -0.65 -12.95 4.45
CA GLN A 402 -0.84 -14.30 4.97
C GLN A 402 -0.76 -15.35 3.86
N ARG A 403 -1.26 -15.05 2.65
CA ARG A 403 -1.17 -15.98 1.52
C ARG A 403 0.08 -15.74 0.67
N VAL A 404 0.70 -16.85 0.28
CA VAL A 404 1.85 -16.89 -0.62
C VAL A 404 1.42 -16.75 -2.08
N ASN A 405 1.93 -15.74 -2.78
CA ASN A 405 1.76 -15.49 -4.21
C ASN A 405 2.85 -14.52 -4.74
N ASN A 406 2.73 -14.06 -5.98
CA ASN A 406 3.69 -13.13 -6.63
C ASN A 406 3.85 -11.75 -5.97
N LYS A 407 3.12 -11.47 -4.89
CA LYS A 407 3.19 -10.23 -4.12
C LYS A 407 3.66 -10.44 -2.68
N THR A 408 4.11 -11.63 -2.33
CA THR A 408 4.48 -11.99 -0.95
C THR A 408 5.85 -11.47 -0.53
N GLY A 409 6.74 -11.19 -1.50
CA GLY A 409 8.12 -10.74 -1.26
C GLY A 409 8.25 -9.60 -0.23
N PRO A 410 7.50 -8.50 -0.34
CA PRO A 410 7.63 -7.38 0.60
C PRO A 410 7.17 -7.74 2.02
N GLY A 411 6.15 -8.60 2.16
CA GLY A 411 5.68 -9.08 3.46
C GLY A 411 6.74 -9.94 4.16
N ALA A 412 7.35 -10.88 3.43
CA ALA A 412 8.44 -11.71 3.94
C ALA A 412 9.66 -10.86 4.35
N ALA A 413 10.06 -9.91 3.50
CA ALA A 413 11.16 -8.99 3.78
C ALA A 413 10.88 -8.09 5.00
N SER A 414 9.63 -7.65 5.17
CA SER A 414 9.20 -6.85 6.33
C SER A 414 9.33 -7.63 7.63
N ARG A 415 8.96 -8.92 7.63
CA ARG A 415 9.14 -9.81 8.80
C ARG A 415 10.61 -9.99 9.15
N VAL A 416 11.46 -10.25 8.16
CA VAL A 416 12.91 -10.36 8.36
C VAL A 416 13.50 -9.05 8.89
N ALA A 417 13.10 -7.90 8.34
CA ALA A 417 13.57 -6.60 8.81
C ALA A 417 13.20 -6.34 10.28
N VAL A 418 11.95 -6.63 10.68
CA VAL A 418 11.51 -6.53 12.08
C VAL A 418 12.25 -7.51 12.97
N GLY A 419 12.45 -8.75 12.51
CA GLY A 419 13.22 -9.78 13.21
C GLY A 419 14.64 -9.33 13.51
N VAL A 420 15.35 -8.82 12.50
CA VAL A 420 16.71 -8.26 12.65
C VAL A 420 16.71 -7.04 13.57
N PHE A 421 15.79 -6.10 13.39
CA PHE A 421 15.79 -4.84 14.12
C PHE A 421 15.45 -5.00 15.61
N TYR A 422 14.55 -5.90 15.97
CA TYR A 422 14.15 -6.13 17.37
C TYR A 422 14.79 -7.37 18.00
N ASN A 423 15.67 -8.08 17.28
CA ASN A 423 16.16 -9.41 17.64
C ASN A 423 15.01 -10.39 17.96
N ASP A 424 13.96 -10.35 17.12
CA ASP A 424 12.76 -11.17 17.25
C ASP A 424 12.88 -12.42 16.38
N SER A 425 13.27 -13.54 17.00
CA SER A 425 13.46 -14.81 16.29
C SER A 425 12.18 -15.36 15.69
N GLU A 426 11.01 -15.07 16.28
CA GLU A 426 9.73 -15.54 15.74
C GLU A 426 9.42 -14.88 14.40
N GLU A 427 9.59 -13.55 14.33
CA GLU A 427 9.39 -12.82 13.07
C GLU A 427 10.48 -13.13 12.03
N LEU A 428 11.72 -13.35 12.47
CA LEU A 428 12.80 -13.78 11.58
C LEU A 428 12.47 -15.12 10.92
N GLU A 429 12.02 -16.09 11.70
CA GLU A 429 11.76 -17.46 11.25
C GLU A 429 10.51 -17.50 10.36
N ALA A 430 9.47 -16.71 10.71
CA ALA A 430 8.29 -16.56 9.88
C ALA A 430 8.62 -15.93 8.51
N GLY A 431 9.48 -14.91 8.48
CA GLY A 431 9.96 -14.29 7.24
C GLY A 431 10.77 -15.26 6.37
N LEU A 432 11.66 -16.04 6.98
CA LEU A 432 12.43 -17.09 6.31
C LEU A 432 11.54 -18.23 5.76
N SER A 433 10.52 -18.64 6.49
CA SER A 433 9.54 -19.63 6.01
C SER A 433 8.83 -19.11 4.77
N GLN A 434 8.31 -17.89 4.81
CA GLN A 434 7.64 -17.27 3.66
C GLN A 434 8.58 -17.12 2.46
N PHE A 435 9.84 -16.74 2.67
CA PHE A 435 10.85 -16.71 1.61
C PHE A 435 10.98 -18.06 0.91
N ARG A 436 11.16 -19.14 1.68
CA ARG A 436 11.31 -20.50 1.12
C ARG A 436 10.04 -20.98 0.44
N GLU A 437 8.87 -20.71 1.02
CA GLU A 437 7.58 -21.03 0.41
C GLU A 437 7.37 -20.32 -0.94
N VAL A 438 7.82 -19.07 -1.09
CA VAL A 438 7.83 -18.39 -2.39
C VAL A 438 8.81 -19.05 -3.35
N MET A 439 10.05 -19.30 -2.92
CA MET A 439 11.07 -19.92 -3.76
C MET A 439 10.60 -21.29 -4.29
N GLU A 440 10.19 -22.20 -3.41
CA GLU A 440 9.76 -23.56 -3.76
C GLU A 440 8.37 -23.57 -4.43
N GLY A 441 7.48 -22.69 -4.00
CA GLY A 441 6.10 -22.63 -4.46
C GLY A 441 5.93 -21.96 -5.83
N GLN A 442 6.80 -21.02 -6.18
CA GLN A 442 6.61 -20.15 -7.37
C GLN A 442 7.72 -20.25 -8.42
N PHE A 443 8.88 -20.82 -8.10
CA PHE A 443 9.92 -21.13 -9.09
C PHE A 443 9.95 -22.63 -9.41
N TYR A 444 10.36 -22.95 -10.63
CA TYR A 444 10.78 -24.30 -11.03
C TYR A 444 12.23 -24.55 -10.58
N GLU A 445 12.66 -25.82 -10.53
CA GLU A 445 14.02 -26.19 -10.09
C GLU A 445 15.14 -25.51 -10.89
N ASP A 446 14.89 -25.18 -12.16
CA ASP A 446 15.84 -24.48 -13.03
C ASP A 446 15.95 -22.97 -12.76
N GLY A 447 15.10 -22.44 -11.87
CA GLY A 447 15.01 -21.03 -11.50
C GLY A 447 14.03 -20.19 -12.34
N SER A 448 13.29 -20.80 -13.28
CA SER A 448 12.24 -20.10 -14.01
C SER A 448 10.98 -19.91 -13.16
N TRP A 449 10.25 -18.81 -13.37
CA TRP A 449 9.02 -18.50 -12.62
C TRP A 449 7.79 -19.16 -13.26
N LYS A 450 6.84 -19.62 -12.43
CA LYS A 450 5.65 -20.38 -12.88
C LYS A 450 4.60 -19.56 -13.64
N GLU A 451 4.61 -18.23 -13.55
CA GLU A 451 3.71 -17.35 -14.33
C GLU A 451 4.38 -16.85 -15.62
N THR A 452 5.13 -15.75 -15.54
CA THR A 452 5.89 -15.17 -16.65
C THR A 452 7.19 -14.53 -16.13
N PRO A 453 8.18 -14.24 -17.00
CA PRO A 453 9.45 -13.65 -16.59
C PRO A 453 9.30 -12.34 -15.78
N ILE A 454 8.36 -11.45 -16.14
CA ILE A 454 8.16 -10.22 -15.37
C ILE A 454 7.69 -10.48 -13.93
N TYR A 455 6.84 -11.49 -13.68
CA TYR A 455 6.37 -11.79 -12.33
C TYR A 455 7.43 -12.44 -11.44
N GLY A 456 8.34 -13.21 -12.03
CA GLY A 456 9.52 -13.69 -11.32
C GLY A 456 10.45 -12.54 -10.92
N ALA A 457 10.73 -11.63 -11.86
CA ALA A 457 11.60 -10.50 -11.61
C ALA A 457 10.95 -9.55 -10.59
N LYS A 458 9.64 -9.32 -10.73
CA LYS A 458 8.81 -8.60 -9.77
C LYS A 458 8.94 -9.15 -8.37
N SER A 459 8.77 -10.44 -8.18
CA SER A 459 8.94 -11.04 -6.86
C SER A 459 10.34 -10.79 -6.29
N LEU A 460 11.38 -10.83 -7.14
CA LEU A 460 12.77 -10.52 -6.75
C LEU A 460 12.96 -9.06 -6.33
N PHE A 461 12.60 -8.08 -7.17
CA PHE A 461 12.81 -6.66 -6.85
C PHE A 461 11.79 -6.11 -5.85
N GLU A 462 10.63 -6.74 -5.70
CA GLU A 462 9.65 -6.45 -4.64
C GLU A 462 9.99 -7.27 -3.38
N GLY A 463 11.18 -7.07 -2.83
CA GLY A 463 11.54 -7.51 -1.47
C GLY A 463 12.30 -8.84 -1.35
N MET A 464 12.11 -9.83 -2.26
CA MET A 464 12.80 -11.12 -2.09
C MET A 464 14.33 -10.98 -2.17
N ALA A 465 14.84 -10.10 -3.04
CA ALA A 465 16.28 -9.86 -3.16
C ALA A 465 16.87 -9.06 -1.97
N GLU A 466 16.03 -8.44 -1.14
CA GLU A 466 16.47 -7.74 0.06
C GLU A 466 16.72 -8.69 1.24
N ILE A 467 16.00 -9.82 1.29
CA ILE A 467 16.05 -10.76 2.42
C ILE A 467 17.46 -11.29 2.68
N PRO A 468 18.22 -11.79 1.67
CA PRO A 468 19.62 -12.18 1.87
C PRO A 468 20.52 -11.03 2.36
N GLU A 469 20.27 -9.79 1.91
CA GLU A 469 21.05 -8.63 2.35
C GLU A 469 20.74 -8.23 3.80
N LEU A 470 19.47 -8.29 4.21
CA LEU A 470 19.03 -8.08 5.60
C LEU A 470 19.63 -9.12 6.54
N LEU A 471 19.76 -10.37 6.09
CA LEU A 471 20.26 -11.50 6.86
C LEU A 471 21.79 -11.63 6.87
N ARG A 472 22.54 -10.70 6.25
CA ARG A 472 24.00 -10.77 6.25
C ARG A 472 24.56 -10.89 7.67
N GLY A 473 25.29 -11.98 7.92
CA GLY A 473 25.84 -12.31 9.24
C GLY A 473 24.96 -13.21 10.10
N HIS A 474 23.75 -13.55 9.65
CA HIS A 474 22.81 -14.45 10.33
C HIS A 474 22.63 -15.75 9.54
N VAL A 475 22.21 -15.65 8.27
CA VAL A 475 21.94 -16.79 7.38
C VAL A 475 22.47 -16.47 5.99
N ASP A 476 23.24 -17.38 5.39
CA ASP A 476 23.73 -17.22 4.03
C ASP A 476 22.75 -17.82 3.01
N LEU A 477 21.81 -17.01 2.55
CA LEU A 477 20.84 -17.40 1.53
C LEU A 477 21.43 -17.38 0.10
N TYR A 478 22.60 -16.76 -0.12
CA TYR A 478 23.25 -16.79 -1.43
C TYR A 478 23.80 -18.18 -1.80
N ALA A 479 23.96 -19.05 -0.80
CA ALA A 479 24.30 -20.44 -0.96
C ALA A 479 23.09 -21.32 -1.37
N GLU A 480 21.85 -20.82 -1.28
CA GLU A 480 20.67 -21.60 -1.67
C GLU A 480 20.59 -21.78 -3.20
N PRO A 481 20.61 -23.02 -3.72
CA PRO A 481 20.71 -23.26 -5.16
C PRO A 481 19.58 -22.64 -5.97
N LEU A 482 18.35 -22.71 -5.48
CA LEU A 482 17.18 -22.20 -6.20
C LEU A 482 17.20 -20.67 -6.34
N TYR A 483 17.72 -19.97 -5.33
CA TYR A 483 17.89 -18.51 -5.38
C TYR A 483 18.94 -18.13 -6.43
N ARG A 484 20.08 -18.83 -6.48
CA ARG A 484 21.09 -18.65 -7.54
C ARG A 484 20.51 -18.95 -8.92
N ASN A 485 19.81 -20.08 -9.07
CA ASN A 485 19.21 -20.51 -10.34
C ASN A 485 18.23 -19.47 -10.89
N ALA A 486 17.52 -18.74 -10.02
CA ALA A 486 16.63 -17.66 -10.43
C ALA A 486 17.38 -16.55 -11.19
N PHE A 487 18.51 -16.08 -10.67
CA PHE A 487 19.34 -15.08 -11.36
C PHE A 487 20.02 -15.64 -12.61
N GLU A 488 20.51 -16.88 -12.57
CA GLU A 488 21.08 -17.54 -13.74
C GLU A 488 20.05 -17.70 -14.87
N THR A 489 18.77 -17.90 -14.53
CA THR A 489 17.70 -17.95 -15.52
C THR A 489 17.58 -16.63 -16.26
N TYR A 490 17.55 -15.49 -15.57
CA TYR A 490 17.54 -14.17 -16.21
C TYR A 490 18.77 -13.95 -17.09
N ALA A 491 19.96 -14.39 -16.67
CA ALA A 491 21.16 -14.32 -17.51
C ALA A 491 20.99 -15.14 -18.81
N ARG A 492 20.41 -16.35 -18.73
CA ARG A 492 20.24 -17.25 -19.89
C ARG A 492 19.16 -16.81 -20.87
N VAL A 493 18.06 -16.23 -20.39
CA VAL A 493 16.90 -15.89 -21.23
C VAL A 493 16.89 -14.45 -21.72
N SER A 494 17.81 -13.61 -21.23
CA SER A 494 17.97 -12.25 -21.72
C SER A 494 18.29 -12.24 -23.21
N THR A 495 17.65 -11.32 -23.94
CA THR A 495 17.96 -11.08 -25.35
C THR A 495 19.34 -10.41 -25.48
N PRO A 496 19.94 -10.36 -26.69
CA PRO A 496 21.15 -9.56 -26.92
C PRO A 496 20.99 -8.07 -26.61
N LEU A 497 19.76 -7.57 -26.45
CA LEU A 497 19.47 -6.19 -26.08
C LEU A 497 19.32 -5.97 -24.57
N GLY A 498 19.52 -7.02 -23.75
CA GLY A 498 19.31 -6.97 -22.31
C GLY A 498 17.83 -6.96 -21.88
N THR A 499 16.90 -7.15 -22.83
CA THR A 499 15.47 -7.31 -22.54
C THR A 499 15.12 -8.77 -22.21
N GLN A 500 13.96 -9.00 -21.61
CA GLN A 500 13.43 -10.34 -21.33
C GLN A 500 12.44 -10.81 -22.40
N PRO A 501 12.18 -12.13 -22.52
CA PRO A 501 11.20 -12.65 -23.46
C PRO A 501 9.80 -12.07 -23.23
N THR A 502 9.13 -11.70 -24.32
CA THR A 502 7.73 -11.21 -24.32
C THR A 502 6.75 -12.35 -24.09
N LEU A 503 6.57 -12.74 -22.83
CA LEU A 503 5.61 -13.76 -22.42
C LEU A 503 4.59 -13.16 -21.44
N GLY A 504 3.31 -13.36 -21.73
CA GLY A 504 2.17 -12.82 -20.99
C GLY A 504 2.29 -11.32 -20.75
N ASP A 505 2.31 -10.90 -19.48
CA ASP A 505 2.34 -9.48 -19.07
C ASP A 505 3.72 -8.79 -19.26
N SER A 506 4.74 -9.49 -19.76
CA SER A 506 6.08 -8.92 -19.97
C SER A 506 6.11 -8.08 -21.27
N PRO A 507 6.29 -6.75 -21.22
CA PRO A 507 6.38 -5.93 -22.42
C PRO A 507 7.72 -6.15 -23.14
N ALA A 508 7.78 -5.77 -24.42
CA ALA A 508 8.94 -6.01 -25.30
C ALA A 508 10.21 -5.26 -24.89
N ASP A 509 10.06 -4.17 -24.17
CA ASP A 509 11.12 -3.32 -23.65
C ASP A 509 11.48 -3.64 -22.19
N TYR A 510 10.93 -4.71 -21.61
CA TYR A 510 11.23 -5.05 -20.22
C TYR A 510 12.69 -5.50 -20.04
N CYS A 511 13.45 -4.73 -19.28
CA CYS A 511 14.78 -5.06 -18.78
C CYS A 511 14.73 -5.33 -17.27
N LEU A 512 15.62 -6.20 -16.78
CA LEU A 512 15.78 -6.38 -15.34
C LEU A 512 16.29 -5.09 -14.69
N GLN A 513 15.81 -4.78 -13.49
CA GLN A 513 16.22 -3.60 -12.73
C GLN A 513 17.73 -3.66 -12.46
N ALA A 514 18.43 -2.55 -12.66
CA ALA A 514 19.89 -2.47 -12.54
C ALA A 514 20.42 -3.00 -11.19
N TYR A 515 19.72 -2.70 -10.09
CA TYR A 515 20.06 -3.21 -8.76
C TYR A 515 20.11 -4.75 -8.69
N LEU A 516 19.20 -5.46 -9.36
CA LEU A 516 19.21 -6.92 -9.38
C LEU A 516 20.41 -7.45 -10.17
N GLY A 517 20.77 -6.77 -11.28
CA GLY A 517 21.99 -7.09 -12.04
C GLY A 517 23.26 -6.87 -11.23
N ASP A 518 23.35 -5.76 -10.48
CA ASP A 518 24.47 -5.49 -9.58
C ASP A 518 24.57 -6.50 -8.44
N LEU A 519 23.43 -6.86 -7.83
CA LEU A 519 23.38 -7.86 -6.78
C LEU A 519 23.82 -9.23 -7.31
N ALA A 520 23.34 -9.64 -8.49
CA ALA A 520 23.75 -10.88 -9.15
C ALA A 520 25.26 -10.91 -9.39
N ARG A 521 25.81 -9.82 -9.93
CA ARG A 521 27.24 -9.70 -10.22
C ARG A 521 28.09 -9.73 -8.94
N ILE A 522 27.73 -8.92 -7.95
CA ILE A 522 28.53 -8.73 -6.72
C ILE A 522 28.44 -9.94 -5.78
N ARG A 523 27.25 -10.55 -5.67
CA ARG A 523 26.99 -11.60 -4.67
C ARG A 523 27.04 -13.01 -5.24
N LEU A 524 26.58 -13.19 -6.48
CA LEU A 524 26.47 -14.51 -7.11
C LEU A 524 27.53 -14.75 -8.18
N GLY A 525 28.21 -13.71 -8.68
CA GLY A 525 29.11 -13.80 -9.82
C GLY A 525 28.38 -14.08 -11.13
N VAL A 526 27.10 -13.70 -11.22
CA VAL A 526 26.26 -13.90 -12.39
C VAL A 526 26.13 -12.58 -13.14
N GLU A 527 26.57 -12.55 -14.39
CA GLU A 527 26.38 -11.40 -15.27
C GLU A 527 25.04 -11.54 -16.01
N ILE A 528 24.15 -10.58 -15.78
CA ILE A 528 22.87 -10.49 -16.46
C ILE A 528 22.97 -9.33 -17.45
N PRO A 529 22.76 -9.55 -18.76
CA PRO A 529 22.67 -8.45 -19.71
C PRO A 529 21.59 -7.46 -19.27
N THR A 530 21.97 -6.20 -19.07
CA THR A 530 21.02 -5.12 -18.79
C THR A 530 21.00 -4.18 -19.98
N GLY A 531 19.83 -3.67 -20.37
CA GLY A 531 19.70 -2.76 -21.51
C GLY A 531 20.40 -1.40 -21.36
N ALA A 532 21.20 -1.20 -20.30
CA ALA A 532 21.97 0.02 -20.05
C ALA A 532 23.26 0.13 -20.89
N ASP A 533 23.65 -0.94 -21.59
CA ASP A 533 24.83 -0.99 -22.47
C ASP A 533 24.54 -0.64 -23.96
N ILE A 534 23.36 -0.06 -24.26
CA ILE A 534 22.94 0.36 -25.62
C ILE A 534 22.53 1.83 -25.65
#